data_AF-A0A072P2R2-F1
#
_entry.id   AF-A0A072P2R2-F1
#
_cell.length_a   1.000
_cell.length_b   1.000
_cell.length_c   1.000
_cell.angle_alpha   90.00
_cell.angle_beta   90.00
_cell.angle_gamma   90.00
#
_symmetry.space_group_name_H-M   'P 1'
#
loop_
_entity.id
_entity.type
_entity.pdbx_description
1 polymer ?
#
loop_
_entity_poly.entity_id
_entity_poly.type
_entity_poly.pdbx_seq_one_letter_code
_entity_poly.pdbx_strand_id
1 'polypeptide(L)'
;MPPLLDWLVEHEPLFRRTRLPSLYSDLSVQRSTNPEGYAANLVAWTSALTRLTMAAQLPPEQHSLILATSNDLISALASPVYGQPSGLGIVLDDCVRHGKMIDLKDFMAADRSSIYSKSWIPSPWAVLKWGLSQVGVPLGNGASYELSGGRLRSGNLVVVAALEERWKKVQMIRDKGPQGLTDRILSREAFIQEVNATTQQPLSEQDVSVFLRYLAHDKQVLSYDATTVKFKAAATNRQQIEPITHEDQHIASLKLLITNLTSQISTLQSRISTLQATAREAVQQHNKTTALSALRSKKLAQRNLSSRSDTLHQLEEVYSKIEAAVDQIQVVRVMEASAGVLKRLNSQVGGVERVADVIDRLSEEMGKVDEVTGVLAEPLDTKAALDEDEVDEELEVLERHEREKVQRAEADATQKRLAELEILERIKQRELQETTQLQSQAASDAENAALERDLSSSMERLRTMDLNTRARAQLQQNQEQPQQQQPIQEPAP
;
A
#
# COMPACT_ATOMS: atom_id res chain seq x y z
N MET A 1 -6.22 7.10 24.27
CA MET A 1 -4.81 7.37 23.91
C MET A 1 -3.97 7.18 25.16
N PRO A 2 -2.76 6.61 25.08
CA PRO A 2 -1.83 6.71 26.22
C PRO A 2 -1.68 8.20 26.60
N PRO A 3 -1.44 8.52 27.88
CA PRO A 3 -1.06 9.87 28.27
C PRO A 3 0.08 10.35 27.36
N LEU A 4 0.00 11.59 26.84
CA LEU A 4 1.03 12.19 25.97
C LEU A 4 2.45 12.05 26.55
N LEU A 5 2.55 12.05 27.88
CA LEU A 5 3.78 11.81 28.61
C LEU A 5 4.36 10.40 28.38
N ASP A 6 3.54 9.35 28.42
CA ASP A 6 4.01 7.98 28.17
C ASP A 6 4.51 7.83 26.73
N TRP A 7 3.80 8.46 25.79
CA TRP A 7 4.22 8.52 24.39
C TRP A 7 5.58 9.23 24.24
N LEU A 8 5.76 10.39 24.89
CA LEU A 8 7.03 11.11 24.91
C LEU A 8 8.17 10.26 25.48
N VAL A 9 7.93 9.55 26.57
CA VAL A 9 8.93 8.67 27.20
C VAL A 9 9.40 7.57 26.24
N GLU A 10 8.50 7.06 25.41
CA GLU A 10 8.79 6.01 24.43
C GLU A 10 9.48 6.56 23.16
N HIS A 11 9.11 7.77 22.71
CA HIS A 11 9.49 8.28 21.40
C HIS A 11 10.53 9.41 21.42
N GLU A 12 10.80 10.03 22.56
CA GLU A 12 11.77 11.13 22.71
C GLU A 12 12.95 10.70 23.62
N PRO A 13 14.15 10.45 23.07
CA PRO A 13 15.29 9.94 23.83
C PRO A 13 15.74 10.81 25.01
N LEU A 14 15.43 12.11 24.95
CA LEU A 14 15.75 13.08 26.00
C LEU A 14 14.71 13.09 27.14
N PHE A 15 13.55 12.46 26.96
CA PHE A 15 12.39 12.45 27.85
C PHE A 15 12.29 11.16 28.69
N ARG A 16 13.40 10.71 29.27
CA ARG A 16 13.48 9.45 30.02
C ARG A 16 12.76 9.56 31.37
N ARG A 17 12.19 8.44 31.86
CA ARG A 17 11.54 8.35 33.18
C ARG A 17 12.38 8.92 34.33
N THR A 18 13.69 8.68 34.30
CA THR A 18 14.63 9.18 35.33
C THR A 18 14.81 10.70 35.31
N ARG A 19 14.51 11.38 34.20
CA ARG A 19 14.62 12.83 34.06
C ARG A 19 13.32 13.58 34.35
N LEU A 20 12.18 12.89 34.41
CA LEU A 20 10.86 13.50 34.61
C LEU A 20 10.78 14.42 35.85
N PRO A 21 11.35 14.07 37.03
CA PRO A 21 11.34 14.97 38.18
C PRO A 21 12.01 16.32 37.89
N SER A 22 13.10 16.32 37.12
CA SER A 22 13.81 17.55 36.74
C SER A 22 13.06 18.32 35.64
N LEU A 23 12.50 17.61 34.66
CA LEU A 23 11.77 18.21 33.55
C LEU A 23 10.48 18.93 33.98
N TYR A 24 9.81 18.44 35.03
CA TYR A 24 8.58 19.04 35.56
C TYR A 24 8.81 20.06 36.68
N SER A 25 10.05 20.21 37.15
CA SER A 25 10.41 21.18 38.19
C SER A 25 10.48 22.62 37.65
N ASP A 26 10.43 23.60 38.55
CA ASP A 26 10.40 25.02 38.19
C ASP A 26 11.72 25.46 37.53
N LEU A 27 11.67 25.62 36.21
CA LEU A 27 12.82 26.04 35.39
C LEU A 27 13.32 27.44 35.75
N SER A 28 12.47 28.31 36.32
CA SER A 28 12.86 29.65 36.77
C SER A 28 13.91 29.58 37.88
N VAL A 29 13.69 28.67 38.83
CA VAL A 29 14.60 28.43 39.97
C VAL A 29 15.84 27.67 39.51
N GLN A 30 15.68 26.70 38.60
CA GLN A 30 16.83 25.97 38.05
C GLN A 30 17.80 26.89 37.31
N ARG A 31 17.31 27.94 36.65
CA ARG A 31 18.16 28.89 35.92
C ARG A 31 19.26 29.51 36.79
N SER A 32 18.99 29.75 38.08
CA SER A 32 19.99 30.30 39.02
C SER A 32 20.71 29.22 39.83
N THR A 33 20.04 28.10 40.13
CA THR A 33 20.56 27.05 41.02
C THR A 33 21.36 25.96 40.30
N ASN A 34 21.00 25.63 39.06
CA ASN A 34 21.67 24.64 38.20
C ASN A 34 21.57 25.01 36.71
N PRO A 35 22.43 25.91 36.21
CA PRO A 35 22.37 26.41 34.84
C PRO A 35 22.53 25.32 33.77
N GLU A 36 23.35 24.29 34.04
CA GLU A 36 23.56 23.17 33.12
C GLU A 36 22.31 22.29 33.02
N GLY A 37 21.69 21.97 34.17
CA GLY A 37 20.42 21.25 34.23
C GLY A 37 19.29 22.01 33.52
N TYR A 38 19.22 23.33 33.73
CA TYR A 38 18.28 24.21 33.04
C TYR A 38 18.45 24.12 31.52
N ALA A 39 19.68 24.28 31.01
CA ALA A 39 19.96 24.19 29.58
C ALA A 39 19.59 22.80 29.00
N ALA A 40 19.93 21.72 29.71
CA ALA A 40 19.58 20.36 29.31
C ALA A 40 18.05 20.11 29.31
N ASN A 41 17.29 20.78 30.17
CA ASN A 41 15.83 20.68 30.22
C ASN A 41 15.17 21.50 29.11
N LEU A 42 15.69 22.69 28.78
CA LEU A 42 15.24 23.47 27.62
C LEU A 42 15.37 22.66 26.33
N VAL A 43 16.52 22.01 26.11
CA VAL A 43 16.76 21.17 24.93
C VAL A 43 15.80 19.98 24.88
N ALA A 44 15.59 19.30 26.01
CA ALA A 44 14.69 18.16 26.09
C ALA A 44 13.23 18.56 25.78
N TRP A 45 12.75 19.66 26.36
CA TRP A 45 11.40 20.16 26.09
C TRP A 45 11.24 20.68 24.65
N THR A 46 12.24 21.35 24.11
CA THR A 46 12.23 21.78 22.69
C THR A 46 12.08 20.59 21.75
N SER A 47 12.86 19.53 21.99
CA SER A 47 12.81 18.30 21.20
C SER A 47 11.46 17.60 21.34
N ALA A 48 10.95 17.49 22.57
CA ALA A 48 9.65 16.91 22.87
C ALA A 48 8.50 17.64 22.16
N LEU A 49 8.44 18.97 22.26
CA LEU A 49 7.42 19.79 21.59
C LEU A 49 7.50 19.67 20.07
N THR A 50 8.71 19.65 19.51
CA THR A 50 8.92 19.45 18.08
C THR A 50 8.37 18.10 17.64
N ARG A 51 8.72 17.02 18.34
CA ARG A 51 8.29 15.66 18.01
C ARG A 51 6.78 15.47 18.16
N LEU A 52 6.19 16.04 19.20
CA LEU A 52 4.74 16.01 19.42
C LEU A 52 3.97 16.76 18.34
N THR A 53 4.50 17.92 17.92
CA THR A 53 3.94 18.69 16.81
C THR A 53 4.01 17.85 15.53
N MET A 54 5.18 17.29 15.20
CA MET A 54 5.35 16.47 13.99
C MET A 54 4.46 15.22 13.95
N ALA A 55 4.18 14.63 15.12
CA ALA A 55 3.28 13.50 15.25
C ALA A 55 1.80 13.90 15.27
N ALA A 56 1.49 15.20 15.23
CA ALA A 56 0.15 15.78 15.28
C ALA A 56 -0.71 15.24 16.44
N GLN A 57 -0.07 15.05 17.60
CA GLN A 57 -0.73 14.51 18.81
C GLN A 57 -1.21 15.59 19.79
N LEU A 58 -0.96 16.86 19.50
CA LEU A 58 -1.30 17.96 20.39
C LEU A 58 -2.73 18.46 20.15
N PRO A 59 -3.58 18.55 21.19
CA PRO A 59 -4.86 19.27 21.11
C PRO A 59 -4.66 20.80 21.19
N PRO A 60 -5.64 21.64 20.82
CA PRO A 60 -6.97 21.30 20.28
C PRO A 60 -7.00 21.01 18.77
N GLU A 61 -6.00 21.48 18.03
CA GLU A 61 -5.90 21.32 16.57
C GLU A 61 -4.69 20.43 16.23
N GLN A 62 -4.92 19.38 15.42
CA GLN A 62 -3.89 18.45 14.98
C GLN A 62 -3.08 19.06 13.84
N HIS A 63 -2.28 20.06 14.16
CA HIS A 63 -1.28 20.60 13.25
C HIS A 63 0.01 19.80 13.32
N SER A 64 0.70 19.73 12.19
CA SER A 64 1.96 18.99 12.08
C SER A 64 3.19 19.88 11.88
N LEU A 65 2.98 21.17 11.62
CA LEU A 65 4.04 22.18 11.49
C LEU A 65 3.86 23.36 12.45
N ILE A 66 2.69 23.48 13.08
CA ILE A 66 2.31 24.58 13.96
C ILE A 66 2.04 24.04 15.36
N LEU A 67 2.63 24.66 16.36
CA LEU A 67 2.37 24.42 17.78
C LEU A 67 1.39 25.48 18.29
N ALA A 68 0.17 25.05 18.64
CA ALA A 68 -0.78 25.88 19.37
C ALA A 68 -0.35 25.98 20.84
N THR A 69 -0.09 27.20 21.30
CA THR A 69 0.21 27.49 22.71
C THR A 69 -1.10 27.86 23.39
N SER A 70 -1.54 27.12 24.40
CA SER A 70 -2.68 27.47 25.27
C SER A 70 -2.55 26.74 26.61
N ASN A 71 -3.49 27.00 27.54
CA ASN A 71 -3.57 26.19 28.76
C ASN A 71 -3.98 24.73 28.48
N ASP A 72 -4.56 24.44 27.32
CA ASP A 72 -4.87 23.08 26.90
C ASP A 72 -3.58 22.29 26.64
N LEU A 73 -2.54 22.93 26.10
CA LEU A 73 -1.21 22.33 25.95
C LEU A 73 -0.60 21.93 27.30
N ILE A 74 -0.69 22.82 28.31
CA ILE A 74 -0.22 22.53 29.67
C ILE A 74 -1.00 21.33 30.25
N SER A 75 -2.32 21.34 30.08
CA SER A 75 -3.21 20.30 30.59
C SER A 75 -2.95 18.95 29.90
N ALA A 76 -2.69 18.97 28.60
CA ALA A 76 -2.39 17.79 27.79
C ALA A 76 -1.04 17.14 28.18
N LEU A 77 -0.08 17.96 28.61
CA LEU A 77 1.24 17.51 29.07
C LEU A 77 1.31 17.26 30.59
N ALA A 78 0.20 17.42 31.31
CA ALA A 78 0.17 17.21 32.75
C ALA A 78 0.38 15.74 33.12
N SER A 79 1.13 15.52 34.20
CA SER A 79 1.36 14.21 34.79
C SER A 79 0.54 14.06 36.07
N PRO A 80 -0.12 12.91 36.30
CA PRO A 80 -0.72 12.60 37.60
C PRO A 80 0.29 12.55 38.74
N VAL A 81 1.56 12.24 38.43
CA VAL A 81 2.63 12.06 39.43
C VAL A 81 3.44 13.34 39.63
N TYR A 82 3.77 14.04 38.54
CA TYR A 82 4.65 15.21 38.57
C TYR A 82 3.92 16.56 38.45
N GLY A 83 2.60 16.54 38.24
CA GLY A 83 1.79 17.73 38.05
C GLY A 83 1.95 18.33 36.64
N GLN A 84 1.65 19.62 36.53
CA GLN A 84 1.79 20.36 35.27
C GLN A 84 3.27 20.70 35.00
N PRO A 85 3.69 20.77 33.73
CA PRO A 85 5.06 21.17 33.39
C PRO A 85 5.28 22.65 33.72
N SER A 86 5.94 22.93 34.84
CA SER A 86 6.30 24.28 35.26
C SER A 86 7.48 24.81 34.42
N GLY A 87 7.35 26.01 33.87
CA GLY A 87 8.38 26.62 33.01
C GLY A 87 8.23 26.35 31.50
N LEU A 88 7.12 25.76 31.04
CA LEU A 88 6.88 25.57 29.60
C LEU A 88 6.90 26.91 28.83
N GLY A 89 6.38 28.00 29.43
CA GLY A 89 6.46 29.34 28.84
C GLY A 89 7.89 29.81 28.62
N ILE A 90 8.82 29.50 29.54
CA ILE A 90 10.25 29.82 29.42
C ILE A 90 10.87 29.04 28.26
N VAL A 91 10.49 27.77 28.09
CA VAL A 91 10.95 26.96 26.95
C VAL A 91 10.51 27.59 25.63
N LEU A 92 9.25 28.02 25.53
CA LEU A 92 8.72 28.65 24.31
C LEU A 92 9.40 29.99 24.03
N ASP A 93 9.61 30.82 25.05
CA ASP A 93 10.38 32.05 24.93
C ASP A 93 11.80 31.78 24.44
N ASP A 94 12.46 30.74 24.96
CA ASP A 94 13.80 30.31 24.51
C ASP A 94 13.78 29.82 23.06
N CYS A 95 12.77 29.05 22.66
CA CYS A 95 12.59 28.57 21.30
C CYS A 95 12.40 29.73 20.32
N VAL A 96 11.59 30.72 20.67
CA VAL A 96 11.36 31.92 19.86
C VAL A 96 12.61 32.78 19.77
N ARG A 97 13.31 32.96 20.89
CA ARG A 97 14.56 33.73 20.95
C ARG A 97 15.64 33.15 20.05
N HIS A 98 15.76 31.83 19.99
CA HIS A 98 16.74 31.14 19.16
C HIS A 98 16.23 30.81 17.76
N GLY A 99 15.05 31.29 17.37
CA GLY A 99 14.47 31.07 16.04
C GLY A 99 14.10 29.62 15.74
N LYS A 100 14.00 28.75 16.76
CA LYS A 100 13.53 27.36 16.60
C LYS A 100 12.02 27.30 16.38
N MET A 101 11.32 28.28 16.94
CA MET A 101 9.89 28.51 16.76
C MET A 101 9.67 29.97 16.38
N ILE A 102 8.67 30.25 15.55
CA ILE A 102 8.39 31.61 15.06
C ILE A 102 6.89 31.86 15.20
N ASP A 103 6.48 33.02 15.70
CA ASP A 103 5.05 33.38 15.71
C ASP A 103 4.49 33.33 14.29
N LEU A 104 3.35 32.66 14.13
CA LEU A 104 2.74 32.45 12.83
C LEU A 104 2.46 33.76 12.08
N LYS A 105 2.02 34.81 12.79
CA LYS A 105 1.72 36.09 12.15
C LYS A 105 3.00 36.75 11.66
N ASP A 106 4.04 36.70 12.47
CA ASP A 106 5.35 37.23 12.10
C ASP A 106 5.96 36.44 10.93
N PHE A 107 5.84 35.12 10.94
CA PHE A 107 6.29 34.24 9.84
C PHE A 107 5.59 34.57 8.52
N MET A 108 4.26 34.74 8.54
CA MET A 108 3.47 35.03 7.34
C MET A 108 3.65 36.46 6.84
N ALA A 109 3.88 37.44 7.73
CA ALA A 109 4.02 38.86 7.38
C ALA A 109 5.45 39.25 6.98
N ALA A 110 6.44 38.39 7.21
CA ALA A 110 7.82 38.76 6.97
C ALA A 110 8.20 38.62 5.50
N ASP A 111 8.43 39.77 4.85
CA ASP A 111 8.70 39.84 3.40
C ASP A 111 10.17 40.13 3.03
N ARG A 112 11.02 40.52 3.99
CA ARG A 112 12.33 41.12 3.68
C ARG A 112 13.55 40.28 4.04
N SER A 113 13.41 39.26 4.87
CA SER A 113 14.55 38.50 5.39
C SER A 113 14.16 37.04 5.53
N SER A 114 14.97 36.09 5.07
CA SER A 114 14.71 34.67 5.36
C SER A 114 15.00 34.37 6.83
N ILE A 115 14.32 33.37 7.42
CA ILE A 115 14.56 32.83 8.76
C ILE A 115 16.02 32.41 9.00
N TYR A 116 16.79 32.16 7.94
CA TYR A 116 18.21 31.77 8.00
C TYR A 116 19.19 32.94 7.87
N SER A 117 18.71 34.15 7.55
CA SER A 117 19.59 35.30 7.42
C SER A 117 20.11 35.76 8.79
N LYS A 118 21.39 36.14 8.89
CA LYS A 118 21.96 36.69 10.14
C LYS A 118 21.27 37.98 10.62
N SER A 119 20.53 38.64 9.73
CA SER A 119 19.72 39.83 10.01
C SER A 119 18.27 39.50 10.37
N TRP A 120 17.87 38.22 10.31
CA TRP A 120 16.57 37.77 10.79
C TRP A 120 16.55 37.83 12.31
N ILE A 121 16.03 38.95 12.78
CA ILE A 121 15.63 39.12 14.16
C ILE A 121 14.10 39.10 14.09
N PRO A 122 13.39 38.15 14.72
CA PRO A 122 11.94 38.21 14.80
C PRO A 122 11.59 39.56 15.41
N SER A 123 11.01 40.46 14.60
CA SER A 123 10.77 41.90 14.86
C SER A 123 11.75 42.59 15.82
N PRO A 124 12.54 43.60 15.41
CA PRO A 124 13.36 44.41 16.33
C PRO A 124 12.60 44.94 17.56
N TRP A 125 11.27 45.09 17.47
CA TRP A 125 10.41 45.44 18.59
C TRP A 125 10.05 44.27 19.52
N ALA A 126 10.05 43.01 19.10
CA ALA A 126 9.77 41.87 19.97
C ALA A 126 10.90 41.62 20.97
N VAL A 127 12.17 41.73 20.52
CA VAL A 127 13.35 41.53 21.39
C VAL A 127 13.58 42.73 22.32
N LEU A 128 13.31 43.96 21.85
CA LEU A 128 13.34 45.17 22.69
C LEU A 128 12.20 45.23 23.71
N LYS A 129 11.00 44.71 23.39
CA LYS A 129 9.86 44.63 24.33
C LYS A 129 10.05 43.61 25.45
N TRP A 130 10.78 42.52 25.20
CA TRP A 130 11.18 41.56 26.23
C TRP A 130 12.20 42.15 27.23
N GLY A 131 13.16 42.96 26.75
CA GLY A 131 14.12 43.65 27.63
C GLY A 131 13.46 44.68 28.56
N LEU A 132 12.32 45.24 28.17
CA LEU A 132 11.56 46.23 28.96
C LEU A 132 10.52 45.59 29.90
N SER A 133 10.08 44.35 29.67
CA SER A 133 9.15 43.65 30.57
C SER A 133 9.81 43.19 31.87
N GLN A 134 11.14 43.00 31.90
CA GLN A 134 11.90 42.81 33.15
C GLN A 134 11.92 44.04 34.07
N VAL A 135 11.53 45.23 33.57
CA VAL A 135 11.52 46.51 34.33
C VAL A 135 10.10 46.96 34.71
N GLY A 136 9.07 46.15 34.43
CA GLY A 136 7.72 46.36 34.99
C GLY A 136 6.81 47.36 34.25
N VAL A 137 7.10 47.70 32.99
CA VAL A 137 6.21 48.55 32.17
C VAL A 137 5.45 47.71 31.14
N PRO A 138 4.10 47.60 31.22
CA PRO A 138 3.32 46.80 30.29
C PRO A 138 3.04 47.59 29.00
N LEU A 139 3.92 47.44 27.99
CA LEU A 139 3.75 48.01 26.65
C LEU A 139 3.50 46.91 25.60
N GLY A 140 2.23 46.55 25.38
CA GLY A 140 1.66 46.02 24.14
C GLY A 140 2.25 44.76 23.46
N ASN A 141 1.45 43.69 23.42
CA ASN A 141 1.44 42.48 22.55
C ASN A 141 2.72 41.64 22.33
N GLY A 142 3.88 42.05 22.82
CA GLY A 142 5.11 41.23 22.89
C GLY A 142 5.33 40.60 24.26
N ALA A 143 4.27 40.01 24.84
CA ALA A 143 4.34 39.39 26.16
C ALA A 143 5.00 38.01 26.08
N SER A 144 5.82 37.67 27.09
CA SER A 144 6.34 36.32 27.35
C SER A 144 5.22 35.28 27.20
N TYR A 145 5.56 34.09 26.72
CA TYR A 145 4.62 32.96 26.70
C TYR A 145 4.26 32.49 28.11
N GLU A 146 5.10 32.81 29.11
CA GLU A 146 4.80 32.59 30.51
C GLU A 146 3.94 33.73 31.07
N LEU A 147 2.71 33.40 31.48
CA LEU A 147 1.79 34.32 32.14
C LEU A 147 1.77 34.07 33.65
N SER A 148 1.41 35.11 34.41
CA SER A 148 1.24 35.01 35.85
C SER A 148 0.24 33.92 36.23
N GLY A 149 0.61 33.14 37.26
CA GLY A 149 -0.18 32.01 37.76
C GLY A 149 0.04 30.71 36.97
N GLY A 150 1.20 30.54 36.32
CA GLY A 150 1.55 29.29 35.61
C GLY A 150 0.74 29.05 34.34
N ARG A 151 0.15 30.10 33.77
CA ARG A 151 -0.67 30.01 32.55
C ARG A 151 0.19 30.26 31.31
N LEU A 152 -0.27 29.75 30.16
CA LEU A 152 0.36 29.97 28.88
C LEU A 152 -0.37 31.03 28.07
N ARG A 153 0.40 31.89 27.38
CA ARG A 153 -0.16 32.78 26.37
C ARG A 153 -0.75 31.97 25.21
N SER A 154 -1.94 32.38 24.76
CA SER A 154 -2.54 31.80 23.56
C SER A 154 -1.86 32.30 22.29
N GLY A 155 -1.46 31.41 21.39
CA GLY A 155 -0.75 31.74 20.16
C GLY A 155 -0.44 30.52 19.29
N ASN A 156 0.07 30.76 18.08
CA ASN A 156 0.46 29.72 17.14
C ASN A 156 1.91 29.93 16.73
N LEU A 157 2.73 28.89 16.94
CA LEU A 157 4.16 28.91 16.69
C LEU A 157 4.52 27.94 15.56
N VAL A 158 5.12 28.45 14.48
CA VAL A 158 5.68 27.63 13.41
C VAL A 158 6.96 26.95 13.91
N VAL A 159 7.02 25.62 13.81
CA VAL A 159 8.15 24.82 14.28
C VAL A 159 9.14 24.60 13.13
N VAL A 160 10.29 25.27 13.18
CA VAL A 160 11.26 25.29 12.06
C VAL A 160 11.84 23.91 11.76
N ALA A 161 12.16 23.14 12.80
CA ALA A 161 12.68 21.78 12.63
C ALA A 161 11.68 20.85 11.93
N ALA A 162 10.37 21.03 12.17
CA ALA A 162 9.33 20.27 11.51
C ALA A 162 9.25 20.62 10.00
N LEU A 163 9.40 21.89 9.65
CA LEU A 163 9.48 22.34 8.25
C LEU A 163 10.68 21.74 7.52
N GLU A 164 11.86 21.76 8.15
CA GLU A 164 13.10 21.23 7.59
C GLU A 164 13.04 19.72 7.35
N GLU A 165 12.59 18.97 8.35
CA GLU A 165 12.47 17.52 8.21
C GLU A 165 11.44 17.15 7.15
N ARG A 166 10.32 17.88 7.07
CA ARG A 166 9.29 17.61 6.08
C ARG A 166 9.76 17.94 4.67
N TRP A 167 10.44 19.07 4.49
CA TRP A 167 11.08 19.40 3.22
C TRP A 167 12.10 18.33 2.81
N LYS A 168 12.95 17.86 3.74
CA LYS A 168 13.93 16.82 3.44
C LYS A 168 13.29 15.54 2.88
N LYS A 169 12.14 15.12 3.41
CA LYS A 169 11.40 13.95 2.91
C LYS A 169 10.83 14.18 1.51
N VAL A 170 10.21 15.33 1.29
CA VAL A 170 9.65 15.72 -0.03
C VAL A 170 10.76 15.84 -1.07
N GLN A 171 11.87 16.48 -0.70
CA GLN A 171 13.04 16.63 -1.55
C GLN A 171 13.60 15.26 -1.98
N MET A 172 13.69 14.29 -1.06
CA MET A 172 14.15 12.94 -1.41
C MET A 172 13.25 12.21 -2.42
N ILE A 173 11.93 12.43 -2.37
CA ILE A 173 11.01 11.86 -3.36
C ILE A 173 11.20 12.54 -4.71
N ARG A 174 11.26 13.88 -4.71
CA ARG A 174 11.48 14.68 -5.92
C ARG A 174 12.81 14.36 -6.59
N ASP A 175 13.90 14.28 -5.84
CA ASP A 175 15.25 13.99 -6.37
C ASP A 175 15.33 12.63 -7.09
N LYS A 176 14.47 11.67 -6.70
CA LYS A 176 14.35 10.35 -7.35
C LYS A 176 13.32 10.32 -8.48
N GLY A 177 12.44 11.32 -8.54
CA GLY A 177 11.37 11.39 -9.51
C GLY A 177 11.84 11.91 -10.88
N PRO A 178 10.91 11.93 -11.86
CA PRO A 178 11.14 12.56 -13.15
C PRO A 178 11.59 14.03 -13.00
N GLN A 179 12.57 14.44 -13.81
CA GLN A 179 13.18 15.77 -13.77
C GLN A 179 12.88 16.59 -15.04
N GLY A 180 11.84 16.21 -15.79
CA GLY A 180 11.41 16.94 -16.97
C GLY A 180 11.02 18.39 -16.66
N LEU A 181 10.98 19.24 -17.68
CA LEU A 181 10.61 20.64 -17.49
C LEU A 181 9.18 20.80 -16.99
N THR A 182 8.27 19.99 -17.51
CA THR A 182 6.85 19.90 -17.13
C THR A 182 6.63 19.18 -15.79
N ASP A 183 7.56 18.32 -15.36
CA ASP A 183 7.51 17.63 -14.06
C ASP A 183 7.68 18.58 -12.87
N ARG A 184 8.36 19.70 -13.10
CA ARG A 184 8.53 20.77 -12.11
C ARG A 184 7.24 21.54 -11.84
N ILE A 185 6.24 21.39 -12.71
CA ILE A 185 4.95 22.08 -12.63
C ILE A 185 3.92 21.11 -12.08
N LEU A 186 3.31 21.48 -10.96
CA LEU A 186 2.31 20.69 -10.26
C LEU A 186 1.09 21.56 -9.96
N SER A 187 -0.09 20.94 -9.91
CA SER A 187 -1.22 21.59 -9.24
C SER A 187 -0.97 21.61 -7.73
N ARG A 188 -1.61 22.55 -7.04
CA ARG A 188 -1.54 22.65 -5.57
C ARG A 188 -2.02 21.35 -4.92
N GLU A 189 -3.06 20.72 -5.46
CA GLU A 189 -3.60 19.45 -4.99
C GLU A 189 -2.59 18.31 -5.16
N ALA A 190 -1.96 18.21 -6.33
CA ALA A 190 -0.95 17.20 -6.60
C ALA A 190 0.26 17.36 -5.66
N PHE A 191 0.70 18.60 -5.43
CA PHE A 191 1.74 18.89 -4.46
C PHE A 191 1.34 18.47 -3.04
N ILE A 192 0.12 18.81 -2.59
CA ILE A 192 -0.38 18.40 -1.27
C ILE A 192 -0.43 16.87 -1.14
N GLN A 193 -0.86 16.16 -2.19
CA GLN A 193 -0.86 14.69 -2.19
C GLN A 193 0.55 14.12 -2.05
N GLU A 194 1.54 14.70 -2.73
CA GLU A 194 2.94 14.29 -2.60
C GLU A 194 3.48 14.55 -1.19
N VAL A 195 3.17 15.70 -0.59
CA VAL A 195 3.60 15.98 0.79
C VAL A 195 2.90 15.04 1.76
N ASN A 196 1.61 14.77 1.58
CA ASN A 196 0.84 13.86 2.44
C ASN A 196 1.35 12.42 2.33
N ALA A 197 1.86 11.98 1.18
CA ALA A 197 2.46 10.66 1.02
C ALA A 197 3.73 10.46 1.88
N THR A 198 4.39 11.54 2.33
CA THR A 198 5.56 11.46 3.21
C THR A 198 5.22 11.29 4.69
N THR A 199 3.93 11.31 5.05
CA THR A 199 3.48 11.43 6.44
C THR A 199 2.26 10.61 6.77
N GLN A 200 2.11 10.25 8.05
CA GLN A 200 0.99 9.44 8.51
C GLN A 200 -0.34 10.20 8.55
N GLN A 201 -0.29 11.52 8.72
CA GLN A 201 -1.48 12.38 8.74
C GLN A 201 -1.38 13.47 7.68
N PRO A 202 -2.51 13.80 7.01
CA PRO A 202 -2.53 14.88 6.04
C PRO A 202 -2.30 16.23 6.72
N LEU A 203 -1.65 17.14 6.00
CA LEU A 203 -1.47 18.52 6.47
C LEU A 203 -2.81 19.26 6.53
N SER A 204 -3.00 20.06 7.57
CA SER A 204 -4.07 21.05 7.61
C SER A 204 -3.83 22.14 6.56
N GLU A 205 -4.89 22.85 6.14
CA GLU A 205 -4.75 23.94 5.16
C GLU A 205 -3.77 25.04 5.63
N GLN A 206 -3.78 25.32 6.93
CA GLN A 206 -2.86 26.27 7.55
C GLN A 206 -1.42 25.78 7.50
N ASP A 207 -1.17 24.49 7.82
CA ASP A 207 0.16 23.90 7.67
C ASP A 207 0.64 23.94 6.20
N VAL A 208 -0.24 23.68 5.23
CA VAL A 208 0.09 23.78 3.79
C VAL A 208 0.51 25.20 3.42
N SER A 209 -0.20 26.22 3.90
CA SER A 209 0.14 27.63 3.63
C SER A 209 1.51 28.01 4.20
N VAL A 210 1.80 27.57 5.42
CA VAL A 210 3.10 27.79 6.09
C VAL A 210 4.21 27.06 5.33
N PHE A 211 3.96 25.83 4.90
CA PHE A 211 4.95 25.04 4.17
C PHE A 211 5.26 25.63 2.79
N LEU A 212 4.25 26.03 2.02
CA LEU A 212 4.43 26.70 0.73
C LEU A 212 5.20 28.01 0.89
N ARG A 213 4.86 28.82 1.90
CA ARG A 213 5.56 30.06 2.22
C ARG A 213 7.04 29.79 2.52
N TYR A 214 7.33 28.82 3.40
CA TYR A 214 8.68 28.41 3.74
C TYR A 214 9.50 28.00 2.51
N LEU A 215 8.93 27.17 1.63
CA LEU A 215 9.63 26.68 0.45
C LEU A 215 9.90 27.78 -0.58
N ALA A 216 8.97 28.72 -0.75
CA ALA A 216 9.12 29.82 -1.69
C ALA A 216 10.05 30.91 -1.18
N HIS A 217 9.87 31.32 0.07
CA HIS A 217 10.56 32.48 0.64
C HIS A 217 11.91 32.11 1.26
N ASP A 218 11.96 31.07 2.09
CA ASP A 218 13.16 30.73 2.87
C ASP A 218 14.08 29.75 2.15
N LYS A 219 13.52 28.71 1.53
CA LYS A 219 14.33 27.76 0.75
C LYS A 219 14.55 28.21 -0.69
N GLN A 220 13.68 29.07 -1.21
CA GLN A 220 13.75 29.56 -2.60
C GLN A 220 13.79 28.43 -3.65
N VAL A 221 13.06 27.34 -3.37
CA VAL A 221 13.03 26.14 -4.22
C VAL A 221 11.83 26.10 -5.15
N LEU A 222 10.81 26.92 -4.92
CA LEU A 222 9.59 26.97 -5.72
C LEU A 222 8.96 28.36 -5.78
N SER A 223 8.09 28.57 -6.76
CA SER A 223 7.05 29.61 -6.78
C SER A 223 5.67 28.93 -6.67
N TYR A 224 4.70 29.62 -6.09
CA TYR A 224 3.32 29.11 -5.99
C TYR A 224 2.30 30.23 -6.15
N ASP A 225 1.12 29.87 -6.66
CA ASP A 225 -0.07 30.70 -6.65
C ASP A 225 -1.24 29.92 -6.00
N ALA A 226 -2.49 30.31 -6.27
CA ALA A 226 -3.65 29.64 -5.70
C ALA A 226 -3.81 28.18 -6.17
N THR A 227 -3.37 27.85 -7.39
CA THR A 227 -3.67 26.57 -8.07
C THR A 227 -2.44 25.79 -8.48
N THR A 228 -1.28 26.42 -8.55
CA THR A 228 -0.09 25.89 -9.22
C THR A 228 1.15 26.10 -8.36
N VAL A 229 2.02 25.10 -8.37
CA VAL A 229 3.33 25.09 -7.72
C VAL A 229 4.38 24.77 -8.78
N LYS A 230 5.39 25.62 -8.91
CA LYS A 230 6.48 25.48 -9.88
C LYS A 230 7.82 25.40 -9.18
N PHE A 231 8.51 24.29 -9.32
CA PHE A 231 9.84 24.08 -8.77
C PHE A 231 10.93 24.74 -9.61
N LYS A 232 11.97 25.21 -8.93
CA LYS A 232 13.18 25.75 -9.55
C LYS A 232 13.90 24.66 -10.36
N ALA A 233 14.41 25.01 -11.53
CA ALA A 233 15.21 24.09 -12.35
C ALA A 233 16.57 23.84 -11.71
N ALA A 234 16.99 22.57 -11.64
CA ALA A 234 18.33 22.20 -11.17
C ALA A 234 19.45 22.71 -12.10
N ALA A 235 19.17 22.80 -13.42
CA ALA A 235 20.16 23.14 -14.45
C ALA A 235 20.44 24.65 -14.58
N THR A 236 19.61 25.51 -13.99
CA THR A 236 19.76 26.96 -14.18
C THR A 236 20.64 27.51 -13.08
N ASN A 237 21.88 27.91 -13.43
CA ASN A 237 22.81 28.67 -12.58
C ASN A 237 22.27 30.08 -12.20
N ARG A 238 20.99 30.36 -12.48
CA ARG A 238 20.28 31.58 -12.08
C ARG A 238 19.87 31.44 -10.62
N GLN A 239 20.30 32.40 -9.82
CA GLN A 239 19.89 32.52 -8.43
C GLN A 239 18.40 32.88 -8.26
N GLN A 240 17.69 33.27 -9.34
CA GLN A 240 16.31 33.73 -9.29
C GLN A 240 15.30 32.61 -9.59
N ILE A 241 14.21 32.59 -8.79
CA ILE A 241 13.04 31.73 -8.97
C ILE A 241 12.24 32.25 -10.17
N GLU A 242 11.82 31.35 -11.06
CA GLU A 242 10.99 31.70 -12.20
C GLU A 242 9.55 31.98 -11.75
N PRO A 243 8.92 33.08 -12.19
CA PRO A 243 7.50 33.29 -11.94
C PRO A 243 6.68 32.21 -12.65
N ILE A 244 5.49 31.96 -12.10
CA ILE A 244 4.47 31.11 -12.73
C ILE A 244 3.89 31.88 -13.91
N THR A 245 3.84 31.23 -15.07
CA THR A 245 3.19 31.76 -16.26
C THR A 245 1.80 31.14 -16.45
N HIS A 246 1.00 31.71 -17.34
CA HIS A 246 -0.35 31.19 -17.62
C HIS A 246 -0.29 29.78 -18.24
N GLU A 247 0.75 29.50 -19.02
CA GLU A 247 1.02 28.17 -19.60
C GLU A 247 1.30 27.14 -18.51
N ASP A 248 2.04 27.51 -17.45
CA ASP A 248 2.28 26.62 -16.30
C ASP A 248 0.96 26.23 -15.61
N GLN A 249 0.02 27.17 -15.48
CA GLN A 249 -1.30 26.92 -14.89
C GLN A 249 -2.11 25.92 -15.72
N HIS A 250 -2.06 26.04 -17.05
CA HIS A 250 -2.70 25.09 -17.95
C HIS A 250 -2.06 23.70 -17.89
N ILE A 251 -0.72 23.61 -17.84
CA ILE A 251 0.00 22.34 -17.67
C ILE A 251 -0.41 21.68 -16.35
N ALA A 252 -0.45 22.43 -15.25
CA ALA A 252 -0.88 21.93 -13.95
C ALA A 252 -2.34 21.43 -13.99
N SER A 253 -3.23 22.18 -14.63
CA SER A 253 -4.65 21.81 -14.78
C SER A 253 -4.84 20.56 -15.63
N LEU A 254 -4.09 20.44 -16.73
CA LEU A 254 -4.12 19.27 -17.60
C LEU A 254 -3.64 18.00 -16.86
N LYS A 255 -2.54 18.09 -16.10
CA LYS A 255 -2.03 16.98 -15.27
C LYS A 255 -3.02 16.57 -14.18
N LEU A 256 -3.67 17.53 -13.54
CA LEU A 256 -4.72 17.26 -12.56
C LEU A 256 -5.91 16.55 -13.22
N LEU A 257 -6.33 16.99 -14.40
CA LEU A 257 -7.45 16.41 -15.13
C LEU A 257 -7.15 14.98 -15.58
N ILE A 258 -5.94 14.71 -16.09
CA ILE A 258 -5.44 13.36 -16.39
C ILE A 258 -5.51 12.47 -15.14
N THR A 259 -4.95 12.93 -14.02
CA THR A 259 -4.96 12.18 -12.75
C THR A 259 -6.40 11.86 -12.28
N ASN A 260 -7.30 12.83 -12.38
CA ASN A 260 -8.70 12.66 -12.02
C ASN A 260 -9.43 11.66 -12.93
N LEU A 261 -9.17 11.70 -14.25
CA LEU A 261 -9.74 10.73 -15.19
C LEU A 261 -9.23 9.32 -14.91
N THR A 262 -7.94 9.15 -14.65
CA THR A 262 -7.35 7.85 -14.30
C THR A 262 -7.98 7.25 -13.05
N SER A 263 -8.19 8.05 -12.00
CA SER A 263 -8.89 7.61 -10.77
C SER A 263 -10.35 7.25 -11.03
N GLN A 264 -11.04 8.00 -11.89
CA GLN A 264 -12.42 7.70 -12.26
C GLN A 264 -12.54 6.42 -13.09
N ILE A 265 -11.59 6.16 -13.99
CA ILE A 265 -11.49 4.94 -14.80
C ILE A 265 -11.31 3.72 -13.88
N SER A 266 -10.39 3.78 -12.91
CA SER A 266 -10.18 2.65 -11.97
C SER A 266 -11.43 2.38 -11.11
N THR A 267 -12.13 3.42 -10.68
CA THR A 267 -13.40 3.30 -9.95
C THR A 267 -14.48 2.65 -10.82
N LEU A 268 -14.60 3.04 -12.09
CA LEU A 268 -15.54 2.44 -13.04
C LEU A 268 -15.22 0.97 -13.32
N GLN A 269 -13.95 0.62 -13.46
CA GLN A 269 -13.51 -0.77 -13.62
C GLN A 269 -13.91 -1.64 -12.42
N SER A 270 -13.67 -1.15 -11.19
CA SER A 270 -14.13 -1.84 -9.98
C SER A 270 -15.65 -1.97 -9.93
N ARG A 271 -16.39 -0.94 -10.34
CA ARG A 271 -17.86 -1.00 -10.37
C ARG A 271 -18.37 -2.04 -11.38
N ILE A 272 -17.74 -2.13 -12.55
CA ILE A 272 -18.07 -3.13 -13.58
C ILE A 272 -17.85 -4.55 -13.04
N SER A 273 -16.76 -4.80 -12.31
CA SER A 273 -16.49 -6.12 -11.74
C SER A 273 -17.50 -6.50 -10.66
N THR A 274 -17.89 -5.56 -9.80
CA THR A 274 -18.96 -5.76 -8.80
C THR A 274 -20.30 -6.06 -9.47
N LEU A 275 -20.72 -5.25 -10.45
CA LEU A 275 -21.99 -5.46 -11.17
C LEU A 275 -22.02 -6.79 -11.91
N GLN A 276 -20.88 -7.22 -12.46
CA GLN A 276 -20.74 -8.54 -13.08
C GLN A 276 -20.88 -9.69 -12.08
N ALA A 277 -20.35 -9.54 -10.85
CA ALA A 277 -20.54 -10.51 -9.79
C ALA A 277 -22.01 -10.58 -9.36
N THR A 278 -22.65 -9.44 -9.13
CA THR A 278 -24.08 -9.35 -8.79
C THR A 278 -24.97 -9.95 -9.87
N ALA A 279 -24.68 -9.71 -11.15
CA ALA A 279 -25.43 -10.32 -12.25
C ALA A 279 -25.32 -11.86 -12.24
N ARG A 280 -24.12 -12.40 -11.99
CA ARG A 280 -23.90 -13.87 -11.88
C ARG A 280 -24.66 -14.46 -10.70
N GLU A 281 -24.59 -13.83 -9.53
CA GLU A 281 -25.32 -14.27 -8.33
C GLU A 281 -26.84 -14.25 -8.56
N ALA A 282 -27.36 -13.21 -9.21
CA ALA A 282 -28.78 -13.11 -9.55
C ALA A 282 -29.22 -14.21 -10.53
N VAL A 283 -28.38 -14.58 -11.50
CA VAL A 283 -28.64 -15.71 -12.42
C VAL A 283 -28.68 -17.04 -11.65
N GLN A 284 -27.76 -17.27 -10.71
CA GLN A 284 -27.74 -18.47 -9.86
C GLN A 284 -28.99 -18.58 -8.97
N GLN A 285 -29.49 -17.44 -8.50
CA GLN A 285 -30.72 -17.35 -7.71
C GLN A 285 -31.99 -17.37 -8.57
N HIS A 286 -31.87 -17.55 -9.89
CA HIS A 286 -32.97 -17.48 -10.86
C HIS A 286 -33.75 -16.15 -10.81
N ASN A 287 -33.12 -15.07 -10.36
CA ASN A 287 -33.71 -13.74 -10.25
C ASN A 287 -33.41 -12.89 -11.51
N LYS A 288 -34.20 -13.12 -12.56
CA LYS A 288 -34.02 -12.50 -13.88
C LYS A 288 -34.08 -10.96 -13.85
N THR A 289 -34.96 -10.37 -13.04
CA THR A 289 -35.15 -8.91 -12.98
C THR A 289 -33.93 -8.21 -12.39
N THR A 290 -33.35 -8.79 -11.33
CA THR A 290 -32.11 -8.28 -10.71
C THR A 290 -30.92 -8.48 -11.65
N ALA A 291 -30.83 -9.62 -12.35
CA ALA A 291 -29.78 -9.88 -13.33
C ALA A 291 -29.80 -8.86 -14.48
N LEU A 292 -30.97 -8.62 -15.09
CA LEU A 292 -31.13 -7.63 -16.15
C LEU A 292 -30.78 -6.21 -15.69
N SER A 293 -31.23 -5.80 -14.50
CA SER A 293 -30.89 -4.48 -13.95
C SER A 293 -29.38 -4.31 -13.72
N ALA A 294 -28.72 -5.34 -13.20
CA ALA A 294 -27.28 -5.35 -12.99
C ALA A 294 -26.52 -5.29 -14.33
N LEU A 295 -26.96 -6.02 -15.35
CA LEU A 295 -26.37 -6.02 -16.69
C LEU A 295 -26.55 -4.67 -17.41
N ARG A 296 -27.75 -4.06 -17.35
CA ARG A 296 -27.97 -2.70 -17.86
C ARG A 296 -27.03 -1.68 -17.21
N SER A 297 -26.92 -1.75 -15.88
CA SER A 297 -26.02 -0.89 -15.12
C SER A 297 -24.54 -1.12 -15.48
N LYS A 298 -24.16 -2.38 -15.72
CA LYS A 298 -22.81 -2.76 -16.17
C LYS A 298 -22.52 -2.17 -17.55
N LYS A 299 -23.45 -2.31 -18.50
CA LYS A 299 -23.30 -1.81 -19.86
C LYS A 299 -23.16 -0.28 -19.90
N LEU A 300 -23.96 0.44 -19.11
CA LEU A 300 -23.81 1.89 -18.96
C LEU A 300 -22.43 2.26 -18.39
N ALA A 301 -21.96 1.54 -17.36
CA ALA A 301 -20.63 1.75 -16.80
C ALA A 301 -19.50 1.47 -17.81
N GLN A 302 -19.65 0.45 -18.67
CA GLN A 302 -18.70 0.14 -19.75
C GLN A 302 -18.65 1.22 -20.83
N ARG A 303 -19.80 1.77 -21.25
CA ARG A 303 -19.83 2.89 -22.21
C ARG A 303 -19.15 4.13 -21.64
N ASN A 304 -19.43 4.46 -20.37
CA ASN A 304 -18.76 5.55 -19.67
C ASN A 304 -17.25 5.31 -19.52
N LEU A 305 -16.83 4.07 -19.28
CA LEU A 305 -15.42 3.68 -19.23
C LEU A 305 -14.75 3.93 -20.58
N SER A 306 -15.35 3.48 -21.69
CA SER A 306 -14.82 3.69 -23.05
C SER A 306 -14.64 5.17 -23.34
N SER A 307 -15.71 5.96 -23.23
CA SER A 307 -15.68 7.40 -23.53
C SER A 307 -14.63 8.15 -22.68
N ARG A 308 -14.48 7.79 -21.40
CA ARG A 308 -13.47 8.39 -20.52
C ARG A 308 -12.05 7.93 -20.85
N SER A 309 -11.86 6.68 -21.25
CA SER A 309 -10.58 6.17 -21.72
C SER A 309 -10.15 6.87 -23.00
N ASP A 310 -11.07 7.08 -23.94
CA ASP A 310 -10.80 7.80 -25.19
C ASP A 310 -10.39 9.26 -24.91
N THR A 311 -11.12 9.92 -23.99
CA THR A 311 -10.79 11.28 -23.54
C THR A 311 -9.41 11.33 -22.86
N LEU A 312 -9.10 10.35 -22.00
CA LEU A 312 -7.79 10.26 -21.34
C LEU A 312 -6.67 10.15 -22.39
N HIS A 313 -6.81 9.27 -23.38
CA HIS A 313 -5.82 9.11 -24.45
C HIS A 313 -5.60 10.39 -25.25
N GLN A 314 -6.67 11.11 -25.59
CA GLN A 314 -6.56 12.41 -26.28
C GLN A 314 -5.77 13.44 -25.44
N LEU A 315 -6.01 13.47 -24.13
CA LEU A 315 -5.33 14.40 -23.22
C LEU A 315 -3.88 14.02 -22.98
N GLU A 316 -3.55 12.73 -22.89
CA GLU A 316 -2.18 12.23 -22.81
C GLU A 316 -1.40 12.55 -24.09
N GLU A 317 -2.03 12.43 -25.27
CA GLU A 317 -1.42 12.83 -26.54
C GLU A 317 -1.13 14.34 -26.58
N VAL A 318 -2.09 15.17 -26.17
CA VAL A 318 -1.90 16.62 -26.07
C VAL A 318 -0.79 16.95 -25.08
N TYR A 319 -0.77 16.29 -23.92
CA TYR A 319 0.27 16.48 -22.92
C TYR A 319 1.66 16.13 -23.48
N SER A 320 1.80 15.00 -24.17
CA SER A 320 3.07 14.60 -24.80
C SER A 320 3.55 15.62 -25.85
N LYS A 321 2.65 16.19 -26.64
CA LYS A 321 2.98 17.27 -27.59
C LYS A 321 3.45 18.53 -26.86
N ILE A 322 2.83 18.89 -25.73
CA ILE A 322 3.25 20.04 -24.91
C ILE A 322 4.63 19.78 -24.32
N GLU A 323 4.91 18.58 -23.80
CA GLU A 323 6.24 18.22 -23.29
C GLU A 323 7.32 18.38 -24.38
N ALA A 324 7.08 17.84 -25.57
CA ALA A 324 7.99 17.97 -26.69
C ALA A 324 8.22 19.44 -27.11
N ALA A 325 7.16 20.27 -27.10
CA ALA A 325 7.27 21.68 -27.42
C ALA A 325 8.08 22.45 -26.36
N VAL A 326 7.87 22.16 -25.08
CA VAL A 326 8.61 22.78 -23.96
C VAL A 326 10.09 22.41 -24.02
N ASP A 327 10.41 21.15 -24.32
CA ASP A 327 11.80 20.69 -24.52
C ASP A 327 12.44 21.37 -25.73
N GLN A 328 11.71 21.51 -26.85
CA GLN A 328 12.21 22.18 -28.06
C GLN A 328 12.54 23.66 -27.79
N ILE A 329 11.70 24.39 -27.04
CA ILE A 329 11.98 25.77 -26.63
C ILE A 329 13.28 25.84 -25.82
N GLN A 330 13.54 24.86 -24.95
CA GLN A 330 14.79 24.82 -24.19
C GLN A 330 16.01 24.61 -25.09
N VAL A 331 15.92 23.71 -26.07
CA VAL A 331 16.99 23.47 -27.05
C VAL A 331 17.31 24.76 -27.81
N VAL A 332 16.29 25.46 -28.31
CA VAL A 332 16.47 26.74 -29.02
C VAL A 332 17.17 27.77 -28.14
N ARG A 333 16.77 27.93 -26.88
CA ARG A 333 17.42 28.87 -25.94
C ARG A 333 18.90 28.54 -25.71
N VAL A 334 19.25 27.24 -25.64
CA VAL A 334 20.65 26.81 -25.52
C VAL A 334 21.43 27.12 -26.80
N MET A 335 20.81 26.94 -27.97
CA MET A 335 21.40 27.30 -29.27
C MET A 335 21.63 28.81 -29.37
N GLU A 336 20.67 29.65 -28.98
CA GLU A 336 20.82 31.12 -28.96
C GLU A 336 21.97 31.55 -28.03
N ALA A 337 22.04 30.97 -26.82
CA ALA A 337 23.12 31.25 -25.89
C ALA A 337 24.49 30.84 -26.47
N SER A 338 24.55 29.68 -27.14
CA SER A 338 25.75 29.18 -27.80
C SER A 338 26.14 30.04 -29.01
N ALA A 339 25.19 30.46 -29.83
CA ALA A 339 25.41 31.38 -30.94
C ALA A 339 25.91 32.74 -30.43
N GLY A 340 25.39 33.23 -29.31
CA GLY A 340 25.91 34.42 -28.63
C GLY A 340 27.36 34.26 -28.15
N VAL A 341 27.71 33.11 -27.57
CA VAL A 341 29.09 32.77 -27.18
C VAL A 341 29.99 32.70 -28.42
N LEU A 342 29.57 31.99 -29.47
CA LEU A 342 30.30 31.87 -30.73
C LEU A 342 30.47 33.22 -31.42
N LYS A 343 29.46 34.09 -31.41
CA LYS A 343 29.56 35.47 -31.94
C LYS A 343 30.61 36.27 -31.16
N ARG A 344 30.65 36.15 -29.84
CA ARG A 344 31.67 36.82 -29.00
C ARG A 344 33.07 36.26 -29.29
N LEU A 345 33.22 34.94 -29.35
CA LEU A 345 34.50 34.31 -29.66
C LEU A 345 34.97 34.62 -31.10
N ASN A 346 34.06 34.60 -32.07
CA ASN A 346 34.32 34.95 -33.47
C ASN A 346 34.66 36.44 -33.62
N SER A 347 34.04 37.34 -32.84
CA SER A 347 34.41 38.76 -32.79
C SER A 347 35.78 39.01 -32.18
N GLN A 348 36.29 38.08 -31.37
CA GLN A 348 37.64 38.14 -30.78
C GLN A 348 38.71 37.48 -31.67
N VAL A 349 38.33 36.57 -32.58
CA VAL A 349 39.27 35.80 -33.43
C VAL A 349 39.31 36.29 -34.89
N GLY A 350 38.29 37.01 -35.37
CA GLY A 350 38.30 37.70 -36.67
C GLY A 350 37.81 36.84 -37.86
N GLY A 351 36.83 37.38 -38.59
CA GLY A 351 36.31 36.83 -39.86
C GLY A 351 34.78 36.81 -39.91
N VAL A 352 34.16 37.78 -40.61
CA VAL A 352 32.72 38.13 -40.48
C VAL A 352 31.81 37.46 -41.52
N GLU A 353 32.31 36.64 -42.46
CA GLU A 353 31.52 36.35 -43.67
C GLU A 353 30.75 35.00 -43.74
N ARG A 354 30.47 34.31 -42.63
CA ARG A 354 29.81 32.97 -42.72
C ARG A 354 28.84 32.55 -41.62
N VAL A 355 28.57 33.43 -40.63
CA VAL A 355 27.72 33.11 -39.47
C VAL A 355 26.28 33.64 -39.63
N ALA A 356 26.05 34.64 -40.48
CA ALA A 356 24.70 35.13 -40.79
C ALA A 356 23.84 34.05 -41.47
N ASP A 357 24.39 33.33 -42.44
CA ASP A 357 23.71 32.26 -43.19
C ASP A 357 23.19 31.10 -42.32
N VAL A 358 23.85 30.82 -41.18
CA VAL A 358 23.42 29.74 -40.27
C VAL A 358 22.30 30.20 -39.35
N ILE A 359 22.25 31.50 -39.01
CA ILE A 359 21.19 32.11 -38.20
C ILE A 359 19.91 32.29 -39.04
N ASP A 360 20.06 32.66 -40.30
CA ASP A 360 18.92 32.81 -41.23
C ASP A 360 18.30 31.45 -41.57
N ARG A 361 19.12 30.42 -41.82
CA ARG A 361 18.62 29.03 -42.04
C ARG A 361 17.96 28.43 -40.79
N LEU A 362 18.34 28.86 -39.59
CA LEU A 362 17.70 28.42 -38.34
C LEU A 362 16.38 29.15 -38.10
N SER A 363 16.29 30.44 -38.46
CA SER A 363 15.03 31.21 -38.38
C SER A 363 14.00 30.72 -39.39
N GLU A 364 14.43 30.28 -40.58
CA GLU A 364 13.55 29.75 -41.63
C GLU A 364 12.97 28.36 -41.28
N GLU A 365 13.70 27.53 -40.54
CA GLU A 365 13.20 26.24 -40.04
C GLU A 365 12.38 26.36 -38.74
N MET A 366 12.53 27.44 -37.97
CA MET A 366 11.62 27.77 -36.86
C MET A 366 10.27 28.35 -37.32
N GLY A 367 10.17 28.81 -38.57
CA GLY A 367 8.93 29.34 -39.16
C GLY A 367 7.92 28.30 -39.68
N LYS A 368 8.21 27.00 -39.54
CA LYS A 368 7.34 25.89 -39.99
C LYS A 368 6.70 25.11 -38.82
N VAL A 369 6.20 25.81 -37.82
CA VAL A 369 5.40 25.20 -36.75
C VAL A 369 4.21 26.13 -36.46
N ASP A 370 3.20 26.09 -37.33
CA ASP A 370 1.84 26.58 -37.03
C ASP A 370 0.90 26.24 -38.21
N GLU A 371 0.33 25.01 -38.21
CA GLU A 371 -0.98 24.76 -38.84
C GLU A 371 -1.55 23.38 -38.42
N VAL A 372 -2.30 23.33 -37.31
CA VAL A 372 -3.45 22.42 -37.19
C VAL A 372 -4.54 23.17 -36.41
N THR A 373 -5.35 23.93 -37.14
CA THR A 373 -6.60 24.47 -36.62
C THR A 373 -7.75 23.66 -37.20
N GLY A 374 -8.56 23.08 -36.31
CA GLY A 374 -9.92 22.67 -36.62
C GLY A 374 -10.12 21.18 -36.80
N VAL A 375 -10.59 20.50 -35.75
CA VAL A 375 -11.84 19.74 -35.75
C VAL A 375 -12.24 19.58 -34.27
N LEU A 376 -13.20 20.35 -33.78
CA LEU A 376 -13.88 20.01 -32.51
C LEU A 376 -15.29 20.58 -32.52
N ALA A 377 -16.20 19.84 -33.13
CA ALA A 377 -17.63 19.99 -32.92
C ALA A 377 -18.32 18.66 -33.23
N GLU A 378 -18.62 17.89 -32.20
CA GLU A 378 -19.71 16.92 -32.25
C GLU A 378 -20.53 17.02 -30.95
N PRO A 379 -21.86 17.17 -31.03
CA PRO A 379 -22.71 17.26 -29.86
C PRO A 379 -22.98 15.86 -29.29
N LEU A 380 -22.68 15.69 -28.00
CA LEU A 380 -23.06 14.51 -27.22
C LEU A 380 -24.58 14.47 -27.03
N ASP A 381 -25.25 13.70 -27.89
CA ASP A 381 -26.67 13.36 -27.73
C ASP A 381 -26.81 12.28 -26.63
N THR A 382 -27.13 12.72 -25.41
CA THR A 382 -27.18 11.89 -24.19
C THR A 382 -28.50 11.13 -24.01
N LYS A 383 -29.22 10.82 -25.10
CA LYS A 383 -30.52 10.12 -25.02
C LYS A 383 -30.75 8.95 -25.99
N ALA A 384 -29.74 8.51 -26.74
CA ALA A 384 -29.92 7.40 -27.69
C ALA A 384 -29.34 6.05 -27.18
N ALA A 385 -30.27 5.09 -27.05
CA ALA A 385 -30.05 3.64 -27.18
C ALA A 385 -29.07 2.96 -26.19
N LEU A 386 -29.59 2.56 -25.03
CA LEU A 386 -29.21 1.26 -24.51
C LEU A 386 -29.82 0.23 -25.48
N ASP A 387 -29.00 -0.52 -26.22
CA ASP A 387 -29.50 -1.69 -26.94
C ASP A 387 -29.95 -2.72 -25.91
N GLU A 388 -31.27 -2.85 -25.72
CA GLU A 388 -31.84 -3.86 -24.83
C GLU A 388 -31.53 -5.27 -25.34
N ASP A 389 -31.41 -5.43 -26.67
CA ASP A 389 -31.07 -6.69 -27.34
C ASP A 389 -29.69 -7.23 -26.92
N GLU A 390 -28.67 -6.37 -26.81
CA GLU A 390 -27.33 -6.77 -26.36
C GLU A 390 -27.31 -7.23 -24.89
N VAL A 391 -28.17 -6.64 -24.05
CA VAL A 391 -28.27 -7.02 -22.63
C VAL A 391 -28.95 -8.37 -22.47
N ASP A 392 -29.98 -8.63 -23.27
CA ASP A 392 -30.69 -9.90 -23.29
C ASP A 392 -29.79 -11.03 -23.81
N GLU A 393 -28.98 -10.79 -24.85
CA GLU A 393 -27.97 -11.74 -25.32
C GLU A 393 -26.91 -12.05 -24.24
N GLU A 394 -26.43 -11.04 -23.51
CA GLU A 394 -25.46 -11.26 -22.42
C GLU A 394 -26.06 -12.10 -21.29
N LEU A 395 -27.33 -11.87 -20.96
CA LEU A 395 -28.05 -12.68 -19.98
C LEU A 395 -28.15 -14.14 -20.44
N GLU A 396 -28.51 -14.38 -21.71
CA GLU A 396 -28.58 -15.73 -22.24
C GLU A 396 -27.24 -16.47 -22.19
N VAL A 397 -26.14 -15.77 -22.48
CA VAL A 397 -24.78 -16.33 -22.36
C VAL A 397 -24.49 -16.73 -20.91
N LEU A 398 -24.83 -15.87 -19.94
CA LEU A 398 -24.65 -16.16 -18.51
C LEU A 398 -25.50 -17.33 -18.04
N GLU A 399 -26.76 -17.41 -18.47
CA GLU A 399 -27.64 -18.53 -18.17
C GLU A 399 -27.13 -19.84 -18.77
N ARG A 400 -26.66 -19.84 -20.03
CA ARG A 400 -26.07 -21.03 -20.67
C ARG A 400 -24.85 -21.52 -19.89
N HIS A 401 -23.94 -20.61 -19.54
CA HIS A 401 -22.72 -20.96 -18.81
C HIS A 401 -23.02 -21.51 -17.41
N GLU A 402 -24.05 -20.98 -16.72
CA GLU A 402 -24.47 -21.53 -15.42
C GLU A 402 -25.11 -22.92 -15.58
N ARG A 403 -25.96 -23.12 -16.60
CA ARG A 403 -26.54 -24.44 -16.91
C ARG A 403 -25.46 -25.47 -17.23
N GLU A 404 -24.44 -25.11 -18.01
CA GLU A 404 -23.31 -25.99 -18.30
C GLU A 404 -22.50 -26.35 -17.04
N LYS A 405 -22.31 -25.40 -16.12
CA LYS A 405 -21.65 -25.68 -14.83
C LYS A 405 -22.43 -26.65 -13.97
N VAL A 406 -23.76 -26.46 -13.87
CA VAL A 406 -24.65 -27.38 -13.13
C VAL A 406 -24.59 -28.78 -13.75
N GLN A 407 -24.70 -28.88 -15.08
CA GLN A 407 -24.62 -30.16 -15.79
C GLN A 407 -23.28 -30.88 -15.58
N ARG A 408 -22.15 -30.15 -15.59
CA ARG A 408 -20.83 -30.72 -15.30
C ARG A 408 -20.74 -31.22 -13.86
N ALA A 409 -21.23 -30.45 -12.89
CA ALA A 409 -21.24 -30.86 -11.49
C ALA A 409 -22.11 -32.10 -11.25
N GLU A 410 -23.27 -32.19 -11.91
CA GLU A 410 -24.15 -33.36 -11.89
C GLU A 410 -23.51 -34.57 -12.57
N ALA A 411 -22.84 -34.38 -13.70
CA ALA A 411 -22.11 -35.44 -14.40
C ALA A 411 -20.96 -35.99 -13.54
N ASP A 412 -20.16 -35.12 -12.91
CA ASP A 412 -19.08 -35.51 -12.01
C ASP A 412 -19.61 -36.24 -10.77
N ALA A 413 -20.72 -35.78 -10.19
CA ALA A 413 -21.36 -36.45 -9.06
C ALA A 413 -21.90 -37.83 -9.44
N THR A 414 -22.51 -37.93 -10.63
CA THR A 414 -23.02 -39.20 -11.18
C THR A 414 -21.88 -40.16 -11.48
N GLN A 415 -20.78 -39.69 -12.07
CA GLN A 415 -19.60 -40.50 -12.36
C GLN A 415 -18.94 -41.03 -11.08
N LYS A 416 -18.84 -40.21 -10.03
CA LYS A 416 -18.36 -40.67 -8.71
C LYS A 416 -19.26 -41.75 -8.11
N ARG A 417 -20.58 -41.56 -8.21
CA ARG A 417 -21.56 -42.53 -7.70
C ARG A 417 -21.55 -43.84 -8.47
N LEU A 418 -21.38 -43.79 -9.79
CA LEU A 418 -21.20 -44.98 -10.63
C LEU A 418 -19.90 -45.73 -10.32
N ALA A 419 -18.78 -45.00 -10.11
CA ALA A 419 -17.52 -45.61 -9.73
C ALA A 419 -17.60 -46.30 -8.35
N GLU A 420 -18.31 -45.69 -7.39
CA GLU A 420 -18.57 -46.31 -6.08
C GLU A 420 -19.40 -47.59 -6.19
N LEU A 421 -20.46 -47.57 -7.02
CA LEU A 421 -21.27 -48.76 -7.30
C LEU A 421 -20.48 -49.87 -7.99
N GLU A 422 -19.60 -49.53 -8.94
CA GLU A 422 -18.75 -50.51 -9.63
C GLU A 422 -17.75 -51.17 -8.67
N ILE A 423 -17.19 -50.40 -7.73
CA ILE A 423 -16.33 -50.94 -6.66
C ILE A 423 -17.12 -51.90 -5.78
N LEU A 424 -18.33 -51.54 -5.37
CA LEU A 424 -19.21 -52.40 -4.56
C LEU A 424 -19.60 -53.69 -5.31
N GLU A 425 -19.91 -53.60 -6.60
CA GLU A 425 -20.19 -54.78 -7.42
C GLU A 425 -18.97 -55.69 -7.56
N ARG A 426 -17.77 -55.13 -7.76
CA ARG A 426 -16.52 -55.92 -7.80
C ARG A 426 -16.24 -56.62 -6.48
N ILE A 427 -16.51 -55.96 -5.35
CA ILE A 427 -16.39 -56.58 -4.02
C ILE A 427 -17.38 -57.75 -3.89
N LYS A 428 -18.66 -57.52 -4.22
CA LYS A 428 -19.70 -58.55 -4.15
C LYS A 428 -19.41 -59.73 -5.08
N GLN A 429 -18.87 -59.48 -6.27
CA GLN A 429 -18.46 -60.54 -7.20
C GLN A 429 -17.28 -61.35 -6.68
N ARG A 430 -16.29 -60.71 -6.03
CA ARG A 430 -15.19 -61.44 -5.38
C ARG A 430 -15.69 -62.30 -4.21
N GLU A 431 -16.56 -61.76 -3.37
CA GLU A 431 -17.17 -62.53 -2.27
C GLU A 431 -17.96 -63.75 -2.80
N LEU A 432 -18.69 -63.57 -3.90
CA LEU A 432 -19.41 -64.67 -4.56
C LEU A 432 -18.46 -65.71 -5.20
N GLN A 433 -17.36 -65.26 -5.80
CA GLN A 433 -16.33 -66.15 -6.34
C GLN A 433 -15.59 -66.91 -5.22
N GLU A 434 -15.23 -66.25 -4.13
CA GLU A 434 -14.58 -66.87 -2.97
C GLU A 434 -15.51 -67.91 -2.33
N THR A 435 -16.79 -67.58 -2.14
CA THR A 435 -17.77 -68.55 -1.62
C THR A 435 -17.97 -69.75 -2.56
N THR A 436 -18.01 -69.53 -3.88
CA THR A 436 -18.11 -70.62 -4.87
C THR A 436 -16.84 -71.48 -4.89
N GLN A 437 -15.66 -70.86 -4.79
CA GLN A 437 -14.39 -71.58 -4.70
C GLN A 437 -14.30 -72.42 -3.41
N LEU A 438 -14.68 -71.85 -2.27
CA LEU A 438 -14.73 -72.57 -1.00
C LEU A 438 -15.70 -73.77 -1.05
N GLN A 439 -16.85 -73.61 -1.70
CA GLN A 439 -17.79 -74.73 -1.92
C GLN A 439 -17.21 -75.80 -2.84
N SER A 440 -16.53 -75.42 -3.92
CA SER A 440 -15.90 -76.36 -4.84
C SER A 440 -14.72 -77.11 -4.21
N GLN A 441 -13.93 -76.42 -3.38
CA GLN A 441 -12.83 -77.01 -2.62
C GLN A 441 -13.36 -78.01 -1.59
N ALA A 442 -14.41 -77.63 -0.84
CA ALA A 442 -15.05 -78.53 0.11
C ALA A 442 -15.66 -79.78 -0.57
N ALA A 443 -16.20 -79.64 -1.79
CA ALA A 443 -16.69 -80.77 -2.58
C ALA A 443 -15.54 -81.69 -3.05
N SER A 444 -14.43 -81.12 -3.53
CA SER A 444 -13.24 -81.89 -3.93
C SER A 444 -12.59 -82.60 -2.73
N ASP A 445 -12.51 -81.94 -1.58
CA ASP A 445 -11.94 -82.52 -0.36
C ASP A 445 -12.83 -83.66 0.16
N ALA A 446 -14.15 -83.54 0.06
CA ALA A 446 -15.10 -84.61 0.38
C ALA A 446 -14.97 -85.81 -0.56
N GLU A 447 -14.77 -85.56 -1.87
CA GLU A 447 -14.54 -86.60 -2.88
C GLU A 447 -13.21 -87.34 -2.66
N ASN A 448 -12.12 -86.60 -2.39
CA ASN A 448 -10.82 -87.17 -2.05
C ASN A 448 -10.88 -88.00 -0.76
N ALA A 449 -11.58 -87.51 0.27
CA ALA A 449 -11.79 -88.27 1.50
C ALA A 449 -12.66 -89.52 1.31
N ALA A 450 -13.52 -89.58 0.29
CA ALA A 450 -14.25 -90.79 -0.09
C ALA A 450 -13.33 -91.79 -0.80
N LEU A 451 -12.51 -91.32 -1.74
CA LEU A 451 -11.50 -92.10 -2.45
C LEU A 451 -10.46 -92.72 -1.49
N GLU A 452 -9.98 -91.98 -0.50
CA GLU A 452 -9.05 -92.52 0.51
C GLU A 452 -9.70 -93.62 1.37
N ARG A 453 -10.98 -93.47 1.74
CA ARG A 453 -11.72 -94.53 2.44
C ARG A 453 -11.85 -95.79 1.59
N ASP A 454 -12.18 -95.64 0.31
CA ASP A 454 -12.29 -96.77 -0.62
C ASP A 454 -10.94 -97.45 -0.86
N LEU A 455 -9.86 -96.68 -0.98
CA LEU A 455 -8.50 -97.20 -1.14
C LEU A 455 -8.03 -97.94 0.13
N SER A 456 -8.28 -97.37 1.31
CA SER A 456 -7.99 -98.03 2.60
C SER A 456 -8.76 -99.34 2.73
N SER A 457 -10.04 -99.37 2.34
CA SER A 457 -10.84 -100.60 2.33
C SER A 457 -10.28 -101.65 1.37
N SER A 458 -9.72 -101.22 0.24
CA SER A 458 -9.14 -102.10 -0.78
C SER A 458 -7.79 -102.68 -0.36
N MET A 459 -6.93 -101.88 0.30
CA MET A 459 -5.68 -102.37 0.88
C MET A 459 -5.90 -103.40 1.98
N GLU A 460 -6.94 -103.23 2.80
CA GLU A 460 -7.28 -104.19 3.86
C GLU A 460 -7.75 -105.54 3.28
N ARG A 461 -8.50 -105.51 2.16
CA ARG A 461 -8.86 -106.72 1.39
C ARG A 461 -7.65 -107.42 0.74
N LEU A 462 -6.66 -106.67 0.29
CA LEU A 462 -5.41 -107.23 -0.27
C LEU A 462 -4.54 -107.90 0.81
N ARG A 463 -4.44 -107.29 1.99
CA ARG A 463 -3.69 -107.85 3.12
C ARG A 463 -4.28 -109.17 3.62
N THR A 464 -5.60 -109.32 3.56
CA THR A 464 -6.29 -110.57 3.93
C THR A 464 -6.15 -111.67 2.88
N MET A 465 -5.94 -111.35 1.60
CA MET A 465 -5.69 -112.33 0.54
C MET A 465 -4.28 -112.95 0.58
N ASP A 466 -3.25 -112.17 0.92
CA ASP A 466 -1.86 -112.68 0.94
C ASP A 466 -1.63 -113.68 2.11
N LEU A 467 -2.28 -113.44 3.25
CA LEU A 467 -2.25 -114.36 4.40
C LEU A 467 -2.91 -115.72 4.08
N ASN A 468 -3.98 -115.72 3.28
CA ASN A 468 -4.68 -116.95 2.88
C ASN A 468 -3.89 -117.79 1.87
N THR A 469 -2.95 -117.19 1.15
CA THR A 469 -2.15 -117.91 0.14
C THR A 469 -0.98 -118.66 0.79
N ARG A 470 -0.38 -118.09 1.86
CA ARG A 470 0.65 -118.78 2.65
C ARG A 470 0.11 -119.94 3.48
N ALA A 471 -1.14 -119.87 3.96
CA ALA A 471 -1.76 -120.94 4.73
C ALA A 471 -2.10 -122.19 3.89
N ARG A 472 -2.25 -122.07 2.56
CA ARG A 472 -2.57 -123.19 1.66
C ARG A 472 -1.37 -123.97 1.14
N ALA A 473 -0.15 -123.46 1.28
CA ALA A 473 1.07 -124.14 0.83
C ALA A 473 1.68 -125.13 1.84
N GLN A 474 1.22 -125.14 3.10
CA GLN A 474 1.74 -126.04 4.15
C GLN A 474 0.88 -127.28 4.43
N LEU A 475 -0.25 -127.46 3.73
CA LEU A 475 -1.22 -128.54 4.00
C LEU A 475 -1.17 -129.72 3.00
N GLN A 476 -0.19 -129.79 2.09
CA GLN A 476 -0.10 -130.85 1.07
C GLN A 476 1.18 -131.71 1.10
N GLN A 477 2.04 -131.60 2.11
CA GLN A 477 3.31 -132.35 2.08
C GLN A 477 3.81 -132.83 3.44
N ASN A 478 2.94 -133.43 4.26
CA ASN A 478 3.37 -134.35 5.32
C ASN A 478 2.22 -135.25 5.82
N GLN A 479 1.99 -136.35 5.09
CA GLN A 479 1.44 -137.61 5.63
C GLN A 479 2.30 -138.77 5.10
N GLU A 480 2.81 -139.58 6.06
CA GLU A 480 3.59 -140.84 6.05
C GLU A 480 4.91 -140.60 6.83
N GLN A 481 5.18 -141.10 8.05
CA GLN A 481 4.69 -142.19 8.94
C GLN A 481 5.42 -142.01 10.32
N PRO A 482 5.28 -142.87 11.36
CA PRO A 482 4.11 -143.11 12.22
C PRO A 482 4.41 -143.02 13.76
N GLN A 483 3.32 -142.94 14.53
CA GLN A 483 3.08 -143.35 15.93
C GLN A 483 4.25 -143.54 16.93
N GLN A 484 4.17 -142.83 18.06
CA GLN A 484 4.24 -143.45 19.40
C GLN A 484 3.38 -142.67 20.40
N GLN A 485 2.46 -143.39 21.05
CA GLN A 485 1.62 -142.97 22.16
C GLN A 485 2.43 -142.99 23.46
N GLN A 486 2.10 -142.12 24.42
CA GLN A 486 1.81 -142.49 25.81
C GLN A 486 1.41 -141.24 26.64
N PRO A 487 0.69 -141.42 27.77
CA PRO A 487 -0.51 -140.62 28.04
C PRO A 487 -0.62 -140.11 29.50
N ILE A 488 -1.79 -139.58 29.85
CA ILE A 488 -2.37 -139.47 31.21
C ILE A 488 -1.69 -138.51 32.21
N GLN A 489 -2.38 -137.40 32.50
CA GLN A 489 -2.94 -137.04 33.82
C GLN A 489 -3.84 -135.81 33.59
N GLU A 490 -5.16 -135.96 33.62
CA GLU A 490 -6.03 -135.86 34.81
C GLU A 490 -6.43 -134.41 35.16
N PRO A 491 -7.60 -134.21 35.80
CA PRO A 491 -8.45 -133.05 35.57
C PRO A 491 -8.73 -132.23 36.84
N ALA A 492 -9.62 -131.24 36.64
CA ALA A 492 -10.38 -130.45 37.62
C ALA A 492 -9.66 -129.25 38.22
N PRO A 493 -10.39 -128.31 38.86
CA PRO A 493 -11.73 -127.78 38.59
C PRO A 493 -11.73 -126.27 38.24
#